data_AF-V4VHF8-F1
#
_entry.id   AF-V4VHF8-F1
#
_cell.length_a   1.000
_cell.length_b   1.000
_cell.length_c   1.000
_cell.angle_alpha   90.00
_cell.angle_beta   90.00
_cell.angle_gamma   90.00
#
_symmetry.space_group_name_H-M   'P 1'
#
loop_
_entity.id
_entity.type
_entity.pdbx_description
1 polymer ?
#
loop_
_entity_poly.entity_id
_entity_poly.type
_entity_poly.pdbx_seq_one_letter_code
_entity_poly.pdbx_strand_id
1 'polypeptide(L)'
;MDMDIDQTIKDKDLFKAAETGDSSTFKSLSKQQLLKSLSLRNDDDRTLLHVAASCGHPEVVEILLSVDESANVVNAVDEEGWAPIHSAASIGNVTIVEMLLSKGADVNLKNDGGRTALHYAASKGWLKIVELLISRGAKINSKDKVGCTALHRGASTGNSALCELLIEEGAEVDATDKAGQTPLMNAVICYNKEVALLLIRHGADVDVEDKEGYTVLGRASNDFRPILIDAAKAMLEG
;
A
#
# COMPACT_ATOMS: atom_id res chain seq x y z
N MET A 1 20.86 5.29 -48.22
CA MET A 1 20.69 4.09 -47.38
C MET A 1 20.95 4.56 -45.97
N ASP A 2 19.91 4.45 -45.16
CA ASP A 2 19.69 5.25 -43.97
C ASP A 2 20.85 5.21 -42.97
N MET A 3 21.19 6.40 -42.46
CA MET A 3 22.06 6.55 -41.31
C MET A 3 21.31 6.01 -40.09
N ASP A 4 21.57 4.75 -39.74
CA ASP A 4 21.36 4.26 -38.37
C ASP A 4 22.35 5.01 -37.46
N ILE A 5 21.98 6.23 -37.09
CA ILE A 5 22.47 6.83 -35.86
C ILE A 5 21.69 6.14 -34.76
N ASP A 6 22.15 4.94 -34.38
CA ASP A 6 21.77 4.32 -33.12
C ASP A 6 22.36 5.21 -32.02
N GLN A 7 21.67 6.31 -31.73
CA GLN A 7 21.98 7.20 -30.62
C GLN A 7 21.83 6.35 -29.38
N THR A 8 22.93 5.76 -28.92
CA THR A 8 22.94 4.85 -27.78
C THR A 8 22.50 5.64 -26.55
N ILE A 9 21.21 5.59 -26.23
CA ILE A 9 20.66 6.19 -25.02
C ILE A 9 21.31 5.45 -23.84
N LYS A 10 21.98 6.19 -22.95
CA LYS A 10 22.66 5.57 -21.83
C LYS A 10 21.63 5.12 -20.81
N ASP A 11 21.92 4.05 -20.08
CA ASP A 11 21.04 3.54 -19.02
C ASP A 11 20.64 4.63 -18.00
N LYS A 12 21.58 5.52 -17.66
CA LYS A 12 21.33 6.67 -16.78
C LYS A 12 20.31 7.65 -17.36
N ASP A 13 20.28 7.83 -18.67
CA ASP A 13 19.33 8.72 -19.34
C ASP A 13 17.92 8.10 -19.31
N LEU A 14 17.80 6.77 -19.41
CA LEU A 14 16.53 6.06 -19.26
C LEU A 14 15.97 6.15 -17.84
N PHE A 15 16.82 6.01 -16.81
CA PHE A 15 16.40 6.22 -15.42
C PHE A 15 15.96 7.66 -15.18
N LYS A 16 16.67 8.63 -15.77
CA LYS A 16 16.25 10.03 -15.67
C LYS A 16 14.92 10.28 -16.37
N ALA A 17 14.71 9.71 -17.55
CA ALA A 17 13.45 9.79 -18.27
C ALA A 17 12.29 9.15 -17.47
N ALA A 18 12.53 8.00 -16.82
CA ALA A 18 11.55 7.37 -15.95
C ALA A 18 11.20 8.23 -14.72
N GLU A 19 12.20 8.91 -14.14
CA GLU A 19 12.03 9.80 -13.00
C GLU A 19 11.25 11.07 -13.37
N THR A 20 11.51 11.65 -14.55
CA THR A 20 10.87 12.90 -15.00
C THR A 20 9.57 12.67 -15.77
N GLY A 21 9.23 11.42 -16.09
CA GLY A 21 8.04 11.09 -16.87
C GLY A 21 8.20 11.38 -18.36
N ASP A 22 9.44 11.43 -18.88
CA ASP A 22 9.69 11.70 -20.30
C ASP A 22 9.35 10.46 -21.15
N SER A 23 8.07 10.36 -21.51
CA SER A 23 7.55 9.29 -22.37
C SER A 23 8.11 9.34 -23.80
N SER A 24 8.62 10.50 -24.26
CA SER A 24 9.16 10.65 -25.61
C SER A 24 10.45 9.84 -25.79
N THR A 25 11.30 9.81 -24.76
CA THR A 25 12.51 8.98 -24.71
C THR A 25 12.16 7.49 -24.81
N PHE A 26 11.08 7.03 -24.15
CA PHE A 26 10.67 5.63 -24.25
C PHE A 26 10.01 5.28 -25.59
N LYS A 27 9.23 6.21 -26.16
CA LYS A 27 8.58 6.03 -27.47
C LYS A 27 9.58 6.00 -28.63
N SER A 28 10.74 6.63 -28.49
CA SER A 28 11.79 6.61 -29.51
C SER A 28 12.62 5.33 -29.51
N LEU A 29 12.53 4.50 -28.46
CA LEU A 29 13.21 3.22 -28.40
C LEU A 29 12.63 2.22 -29.39
N SER A 30 13.50 1.50 -30.09
CA SER A 30 13.10 0.29 -30.80
C SER A 30 12.61 -0.78 -29.81
N LYS A 31 11.80 -1.73 -30.27
CA LYS A 31 11.32 -2.86 -29.44
C LYS A 31 12.47 -3.59 -28.74
N GLN A 32 13.59 -3.80 -29.43
CA GLN A 32 14.75 -4.50 -28.84
C GLN A 32 15.43 -3.67 -27.74
N GLN A 33 15.53 -2.35 -27.89
CA GLN A 33 16.07 -1.46 -26.85
C GLN A 33 15.13 -1.40 -25.65
N LEU A 34 13.82 -1.28 -25.89
CA LEU A 34 12.82 -1.30 -24.81
C LEU A 34 12.89 -2.62 -24.02
N LEU A 35 12.98 -3.77 -24.69
CA LEU A 35 13.14 -5.08 -24.04
C LEU A 35 14.40 -5.15 -23.16
N LYS A 36 15.55 -4.69 -23.66
CA LYS A 36 16.79 -4.63 -22.87
C LYS A 36 16.66 -3.70 -21.66
N SER A 37 15.94 -2.59 -21.81
CA SER A 37 15.75 -1.61 -20.75
C SER A 37 14.98 -2.16 -19.54
N LEU A 38 14.07 -3.12 -19.74
CA LEU A 38 13.27 -3.70 -18.66
C LEU A 38 14.12 -4.37 -17.57
N SER A 39 15.25 -4.96 -17.96
CA SER A 39 16.18 -5.63 -17.03
C SER A 39 17.15 -4.68 -16.33
N LEU A 40 17.18 -3.39 -16.69
CA LEU A 40 18.10 -2.44 -16.05
C LEU A 40 17.81 -2.29 -14.56
N ARG A 41 18.88 -2.02 -13.81
CA ARG A 41 18.88 -1.77 -12.36
C ARG A 41 19.73 -0.54 -12.10
N ASN A 42 19.26 0.34 -11.22
CA ASN A 42 20.06 1.46 -10.71
C ASN A 42 20.82 1.04 -9.44
N ASP A 43 21.45 2.01 -8.78
CA ASP A 43 22.27 1.75 -7.58
C ASP A 43 21.46 1.25 -6.36
N ASP A 44 20.12 1.40 -6.35
CA ASP A 44 19.23 0.88 -5.30
C ASP A 44 18.54 -0.44 -5.72
N ASP A 45 19.05 -1.11 -6.77
CA ASP A 45 18.42 -2.27 -7.43
C ASP A 45 16.99 -2.01 -7.97
N ARG A 46 16.64 -0.74 -8.21
CA ARG A 46 15.33 -0.37 -8.78
C ARG A 46 15.31 -0.52 -10.28
N THR A 47 14.23 -1.08 -10.82
CA THR A 47 13.95 -1.09 -12.26
C THR A 47 13.38 0.25 -12.74
N LEU A 48 13.33 0.47 -14.05
CA LEU A 48 12.64 1.64 -14.62
C LEU A 48 11.16 1.70 -14.21
N LEU A 49 10.52 0.53 -14.05
CA LEU A 49 9.14 0.43 -13.60
C LEU A 49 8.97 0.86 -12.14
N HIS A 50 9.95 0.57 -11.27
CA HIS A 50 9.95 1.08 -9.89
C HIS A 50 9.99 2.61 -9.88
N VAL A 51 10.93 3.19 -10.64
CA VAL A 51 11.14 4.63 -10.68
C VAL A 51 9.89 5.32 -11.23
N ALA A 52 9.39 4.90 -12.40
CA ALA A 52 8.18 5.48 -12.99
C ALA A 52 6.94 5.34 -12.10
N ALA A 53 6.76 4.19 -11.42
CA ALA A 53 5.67 3.99 -10.47
C ALA A 53 5.80 4.87 -9.23
N SER A 54 7.01 5.01 -8.67
CA SER A 54 7.29 5.83 -7.48
C SER A 54 7.16 7.34 -7.73
N CYS A 55 7.46 7.78 -8.95
CA CYS A 55 7.32 9.18 -9.36
C CYS A 55 5.92 9.50 -9.90
N GLY A 56 5.07 8.49 -10.08
CA GLY A 56 3.68 8.67 -10.47
C GLY A 56 3.49 9.05 -11.94
N HIS A 57 4.18 8.38 -12.86
CA HIS A 57 4.14 8.64 -14.30
C HIS A 57 3.43 7.51 -15.09
N PRO A 58 2.08 7.54 -15.22
CA PRO A 58 1.33 6.45 -15.85
C PRO A 58 1.73 6.17 -17.29
N GLU A 59 2.03 7.20 -18.10
CA GLU A 59 2.38 7.01 -19.51
C GLU A 59 3.69 6.24 -19.68
N VAL A 60 4.71 6.52 -18.85
CA VAL A 60 5.96 5.75 -18.86
C VAL A 60 5.69 4.31 -18.38
N VAL A 61 4.89 4.14 -17.33
CA VAL A 61 4.48 2.81 -16.86
C VAL A 61 3.76 2.03 -17.95
N GLU A 62 2.83 2.64 -18.68
CA GLU A 62 2.10 2.02 -19.78
C GLU A 62 3.05 1.54 -20.88
N ILE A 63 4.00 2.39 -21.31
CA ILE A 63 4.99 2.01 -22.32
C ILE A 63 5.85 0.84 -21.83
N LEU A 64 6.36 0.90 -20.60
CA LEU A 64 7.17 -0.17 -20.00
C LEU A 64 6.38 -1.47 -19.83
N LEU A 65 5.05 -1.42 -19.68
CA LEU A 65 4.17 -2.58 -19.57
C LEU A 65 3.60 -3.06 -20.91
N SER A 66 3.85 -2.34 -22.01
CA SER A 66 3.26 -2.63 -23.32
C SER A 66 3.82 -3.88 -24.01
N VAL A 67 4.99 -4.37 -23.58
CA VAL A 67 5.62 -5.60 -24.09
C VAL A 67 5.28 -6.81 -23.23
N ASP A 68 5.19 -7.99 -23.82
CA ASP A 68 4.73 -9.20 -23.12
C ASP A 68 5.72 -9.66 -22.04
N GLU A 69 7.01 -9.42 -22.27
CA GLU A 69 8.11 -9.74 -21.36
C GLU A 69 8.10 -8.89 -20.08
N SER A 70 7.27 -7.84 -20.00
CA SER A 70 7.12 -7.01 -18.79
C SER A 70 6.59 -7.79 -17.59
N ALA A 71 5.91 -8.92 -17.82
CA ALA A 71 5.50 -9.85 -16.77
C ALA A 71 6.69 -10.37 -15.94
N ASN A 72 7.90 -10.40 -16.50
CA ASN A 72 9.12 -10.83 -15.78
C ASN A 72 9.64 -9.78 -14.80
N VAL A 73 9.21 -8.52 -14.90
CA VAL A 73 9.74 -7.41 -14.10
C VAL A 73 8.67 -6.68 -13.27
N VAL A 74 7.39 -6.97 -13.49
CA VAL A 74 6.28 -6.36 -12.74
C VAL A 74 6.34 -6.64 -11.23
N ASN A 75 6.94 -7.78 -10.86
CA ASN A 75 7.17 -8.23 -9.48
C ASN A 75 8.65 -8.18 -9.09
N ALA A 76 9.51 -7.54 -9.89
CA ALA A 76 10.88 -7.29 -9.46
C ALA A 76 10.84 -6.47 -8.16
N VAL A 77 11.82 -6.72 -7.29
CA VAL A 77 11.97 -6.00 -6.02
C VAL A 77 13.31 -5.29 -6.00
N ASP A 78 13.38 -4.18 -5.27
CA ASP A 78 14.61 -3.45 -4.97
C ASP A 78 15.32 -3.97 -3.71
N GLU A 79 16.38 -3.29 -3.26
CA GLU A 79 17.17 -3.68 -2.07
C GLU A 79 16.35 -3.77 -0.76
N GLU A 80 15.19 -3.10 -0.68
CA GLU A 80 14.29 -3.14 0.48
C GLU A 80 13.08 -4.07 0.26
N GLY A 81 13.11 -4.87 -0.81
CA GLY A 81 12.02 -5.76 -1.18
C GLY A 81 10.80 -5.01 -1.77
N TRP A 82 10.90 -3.73 -2.09
CA TRP A 82 9.78 -3.01 -2.69
C TRP A 82 9.65 -3.38 -4.15
N ALA A 83 8.44 -3.80 -4.53
CA ALA A 83 8.01 -3.89 -5.92
C ALA A 83 7.26 -2.63 -6.38
N PRO A 84 7.11 -2.38 -7.70
CA PRO A 84 6.45 -1.19 -8.23
C PRO A 84 5.04 -0.94 -7.68
N ILE A 85 4.28 -2.01 -7.39
CA ILE A 85 2.93 -1.91 -6.82
C ILE A 85 2.92 -1.30 -5.42
N HIS A 86 3.96 -1.53 -4.62
CA HIS A 86 4.09 -0.92 -3.29
C HIS A 86 4.24 0.60 -3.41
N SER A 87 5.11 1.06 -4.32
CA SER A 87 5.33 2.48 -4.57
C SER A 87 4.06 3.15 -5.10
N ALA A 88 3.41 2.56 -6.10
CA ALA A 88 2.15 3.05 -6.65
C ALA A 88 1.04 3.16 -5.61
N ALA A 89 0.90 2.14 -4.75
CA ALA A 89 -0.06 2.15 -3.64
C ALA A 89 0.29 3.17 -2.56
N SER A 90 1.58 3.39 -2.27
CA SER A 90 2.04 4.38 -1.30
C SER A 90 1.74 5.82 -1.74
N ILE A 91 1.95 6.13 -3.03
CA ILE A 91 1.72 7.49 -3.55
C ILE A 91 0.25 7.80 -3.88
N GLY A 92 -0.62 6.80 -3.93
CA GLY A 92 -2.04 7.01 -4.21
C GLY A 92 -2.42 7.03 -5.70
N ASN A 93 -1.57 6.50 -6.60
CA ASN A 93 -1.86 6.50 -8.03
C ASN A 93 -2.66 5.25 -8.45
N VAL A 94 -3.99 5.37 -8.48
CA VAL A 94 -4.93 4.30 -8.84
C VAL A 94 -4.65 3.72 -10.22
N THR A 95 -4.37 4.58 -11.22
CA THR A 95 -4.11 4.16 -12.61
C THR A 95 -2.90 3.23 -12.70
N ILE A 96 -1.81 3.57 -12.00
CA ILE A 96 -0.59 2.74 -12.00
C ILE A 96 -0.85 1.41 -11.29
N VAL A 97 -1.56 1.41 -10.15
CA VAL A 97 -1.93 0.17 -9.46
C VAL A 97 -2.74 -0.75 -10.37
N GLU A 98 -3.72 -0.21 -11.10
CA GLU A 98 -4.55 -0.97 -12.03
C GLU A 98 -3.74 -1.57 -13.19
N MET A 99 -2.85 -0.78 -13.80
CA MET A 99 -1.96 -1.24 -14.86
C MET A 99 -1.02 -2.36 -14.39
N LEU A 100 -0.44 -2.23 -13.19
CA LEU A 100 0.43 -3.25 -12.63
C LEU A 100 -0.33 -4.55 -12.37
N LEU A 101 -1.53 -4.47 -11.76
CA LEU A 101 -2.36 -5.64 -11.48
C LEU A 101 -2.85 -6.33 -12.76
N SER A 102 -3.19 -5.57 -13.81
CA SER A 102 -3.59 -6.15 -15.10
C SER A 102 -2.44 -6.87 -15.81
N LYS A 103 -1.19 -6.54 -15.46
CA LYS A 103 0.04 -7.15 -15.97
C LYS A 103 0.63 -8.22 -15.05
N GLY A 104 -0.13 -8.68 -14.06
CA GLY A 104 0.26 -9.80 -13.21
C GLY A 104 1.10 -9.43 -11.99
N ALA A 105 1.04 -8.17 -11.53
CA ALA A 105 1.59 -7.83 -10.22
C ALA A 105 0.94 -8.69 -9.13
N ASP A 106 1.75 -9.28 -8.25
CA ASP A 106 1.27 -10.02 -7.09
C ASP A 106 0.76 -9.03 -6.04
N VAL A 107 -0.57 -8.97 -5.90
CA VAL A 107 -1.29 -8.13 -4.95
C VAL A 107 -0.88 -8.39 -3.49
N ASN A 108 -0.35 -9.58 -3.19
CA ASN A 108 0.02 -10.03 -1.86
C ASN A 108 1.54 -10.07 -1.63
N LEU A 109 2.33 -9.59 -2.59
CA LEU A 109 3.78 -9.50 -2.44
C LEU A 109 4.12 -8.68 -1.20
N LYS A 110 5.10 -9.16 -0.43
CA LYS A 110 5.58 -8.51 0.78
C LYS A 110 6.98 -8.00 0.55
N ASN A 111 7.23 -6.75 0.94
CA ASN A 111 8.59 -6.24 1.03
C ASN A 111 9.32 -6.76 2.28
N ASP A 112 10.54 -6.27 2.51
CA ASP A 112 11.34 -6.66 3.66
C ASP A 112 10.73 -6.23 5.00
N GLY A 113 9.82 -5.26 5.02
CA GLY A 113 9.02 -4.93 6.20
C GLY A 113 7.86 -5.90 6.45
N GLY A 114 7.65 -6.89 5.59
CA GLY A 114 6.47 -7.75 5.57
C GLY A 114 5.19 -7.05 5.11
N ARG A 115 5.30 -5.82 4.60
CA ARG A 115 4.16 -4.99 4.18
C ARG A 115 3.79 -5.30 2.73
N THR A 116 2.49 -5.36 2.48
CA THR A 116 1.91 -5.45 1.13
C THR A 116 1.46 -4.09 0.65
N ALA A 117 1.09 -3.97 -0.63
CA ALA A 117 0.47 -2.76 -1.18
C ALA A 117 -0.76 -2.29 -0.36
N LEU A 118 -1.56 -3.24 0.18
CA LEU A 118 -2.73 -2.94 1.01
C LEU A 118 -2.36 -2.22 2.31
N HIS A 119 -1.23 -2.57 2.94
CA HIS A 119 -0.75 -1.88 4.14
C HIS A 119 -0.42 -0.40 3.84
N TYR A 120 0.25 -0.15 2.71
CA TYR A 120 0.61 1.20 2.30
C TYR A 120 -0.63 2.03 1.96
N ALA A 121 -1.54 1.50 1.14
CA ALA A 121 -2.80 2.16 0.81
C ALA A 121 -3.63 2.49 2.06
N ALA A 122 -3.77 1.54 2.99
CA ALA A 122 -4.48 1.75 4.25
C ALA A 122 -3.80 2.81 5.13
N SER A 123 -2.46 2.77 5.26
CA SER A 123 -1.70 3.75 6.08
C SER A 123 -1.78 5.19 5.56
N LYS A 124 -2.17 5.37 4.29
CA LYS A 124 -2.28 6.66 3.63
C LYS A 124 -3.73 7.10 3.41
N GLY A 125 -4.71 6.27 3.78
CA GLY A 125 -6.11 6.61 3.61
C GLY A 125 -6.63 6.45 2.17
N TRP A 126 -5.92 5.75 1.28
CA TRP A 126 -6.26 5.64 -0.14
C TRP A 126 -7.39 4.64 -0.40
N LEU A 127 -8.62 5.04 -0.08
CA LEU A 127 -9.82 4.19 -0.17
C LEU A 127 -9.96 3.47 -1.52
N LYS A 128 -9.87 4.20 -2.64
CA LYS A 128 -9.99 3.61 -3.98
C LYS A 128 -8.93 2.54 -4.29
N ILE A 129 -7.73 2.69 -3.75
CA ILE A 129 -6.66 1.68 -3.90
C ILE A 129 -6.94 0.49 -3.01
N VAL A 130 -7.44 0.70 -1.79
CA VAL A 130 -7.89 -0.39 -0.91
C VAL A 130 -8.98 -1.23 -1.58
N GLU A 131 -10.03 -0.59 -2.10
CA GLU A 131 -11.10 -1.23 -2.88
C GLU A 131 -10.53 -2.05 -4.04
N LEU A 132 -9.67 -1.44 -4.85
CA LEU A 132 -9.05 -2.09 -5.99
C LEU A 132 -8.22 -3.32 -5.55
N LEU A 133 -7.36 -3.19 -4.55
CA LEU A 133 -6.51 -4.29 -4.08
C LEU A 133 -7.35 -5.45 -3.52
N ILE A 134 -8.40 -5.16 -2.74
CA ILE A 134 -9.31 -6.19 -2.22
C ILE A 134 -10.02 -6.91 -3.38
N SER A 135 -10.55 -6.17 -4.36
CA SER A 135 -11.20 -6.74 -5.54
C SER A 135 -10.28 -7.66 -6.37
N ARG A 136 -8.96 -7.49 -6.24
CA ARG A 136 -7.93 -8.33 -6.90
C ARG A 136 -7.36 -9.42 -5.99
N GLY A 137 -7.97 -9.68 -4.84
CA GLY A 137 -7.62 -10.80 -3.95
C GLY A 137 -6.54 -10.47 -2.92
N ALA A 138 -6.43 -9.21 -2.48
CA ALA A 138 -5.57 -8.86 -1.36
C ALA A 138 -6.00 -9.59 -0.07
N LYS A 139 -5.04 -10.19 0.63
CA LYS A 139 -5.24 -10.86 1.91
C LYS A 139 -5.35 -9.82 3.03
N ILE A 140 -6.58 -9.49 3.40
CA ILE A 140 -6.96 -8.41 4.33
C ILE A 140 -6.25 -8.53 5.69
N ASN A 141 -6.20 -9.74 6.26
CA ASN A 141 -5.58 -10.00 7.56
C ASN A 141 -4.07 -10.32 7.49
N SER A 142 -3.41 -10.02 6.36
CA SER A 142 -1.95 -10.12 6.28
C SER A 142 -1.30 -9.24 7.34
N LYS A 143 -0.40 -9.82 8.13
CA LYS A 143 0.41 -9.09 9.10
C LYS A 143 1.79 -8.73 8.54
N ASP A 144 2.23 -7.50 8.80
CA ASP A 144 3.60 -7.07 8.57
C ASP A 144 4.57 -7.57 9.67
N LYS A 145 5.86 -7.21 9.57
CA LYS A 145 6.87 -7.69 10.54
C LYS A 145 6.64 -7.20 11.96
N VAL A 146 5.84 -6.15 12.19
CA VAL A 146 5.45 -5.71 13.55
C VAL A 146 4.08 -6.26 13.97
N GLY A 147 3.45 -7.09 13.15
CA GLY A 147 2.17 -7.73 13.44
C GLY A 147 0.96 -6.87 13.06
N CYS A 148 1.15 -5.68 12.50
CA CYS A 148 0.05 -4.83 12.09
C CYS A 148 -0.63 -5.38 10.83
N THR A 149 -1.96 -5.32 10.80
CA THR A 149 -2.78 -5.55 9.60
C THR A 149 -3.06 -4.24 8.87
N ALA A 150 -3.74 -4.29 7.71
CA ALA A 150 -4.23 -3.09 7.04
C ALA A 150 -5.17 -2.27 7.93
N LEU A 151 -6.03 -2.91 8.73
CA LEU A 151 -6.96 -2.23 9.63
C LEU A 151 -6.22 -1.46 10.74
N HIS A 152 -5.11 -1.99 11.28
CA HIS A 152 -4.25 -1.24 12.21
C HIS A 152 -3.72 0.05 11.60
N ARG A 153 -3.31 -0.01 10.32
CA ARG A 153 -2.77 1.14 9.58
C ARG A 153 -3.86 2.15 9.23
N GLY A 154 -5.02 1.67 8.77
CA GLY A 154 -6.19 2.50 8.48
C GLY A 154 -6.71 3.22 9.73
N ALA A 155 -6.70 2.54 10.88
CA ALA A 155 -7.15 3.10 12.14
C ALA A 155 -6.36 4.34 12.60
N SER A 156 -5.09 4.43 12.22
CA SER A 156 -4.25 5.62 12.48
C SER A 156 -4.54 6.81 11.57
N THR A 157 -5.29 6.65 10.48
CA THR A 157 -5.53 7.72 9.48
C THR A 157 -6.77 8.58 9.72
N GLY A 158 -7.71 8.13 10.55
CA GLY A 158 -9.01 8.78 10.74
C GLY A 158 -10.02 8.54 9.62
N ASN A 159 -9.66 7.80 8.56
CA ASN A 159 -10.58 7.48 7.47
C ASN A 159 -11.52 6.32 7.88
N SER A 160 -12.69 6.68 8.43
CA SER A 160 -13.71 5.73 8.86
C SER A 160 -14.25 4.87 7.71
N ALA A 161 -14.50 5.44 6.53
CA ALA A 161 -15.01 4.70 5.37
C ALA A 161 -14.03 3.59 4.92
N LEU A 162 -12.72 3.87 4.97
CA LEU A 162 -11.70 2.85 4.69
C LEU A 162 -11.69 1.73 5.73
N CYS A 163 -11.81 2.08 7.00
CA CYS A 163 -11.86 1.09 8.08
C CYS A 163 -13.15 0.25 7.98
N GLU A 164 -14.28 0.88 7.68
CA GLU A 164 -15.58 0.23 7.50
C GLU A 164 -15.51 -0.79 6.36
N LEU A 165 -14.99 -0.37 5.19
CA LEU A 165 -14.74 -1.29 4.07
C LEU A 165 -13.86 -2.48 4.48
N LEU A 166 -12.75 -2.25 5.18
CA LEU A 166 -11.88 -3.35 5.60
C LEU A 166 -12.62 -4.33 6.51
N ILE A 167 -13.45 -3.83 7.44
CA ILE A 167 -14.24 -4.65 8.37
C ILE A 167 -15.31 -5.45 7.61
N GLU A 168 -16.05 -4.79 6.70
CA GLU A 168 -17.08 -5.43 5.86
C GLU A 168 -16.49 -6.55 4.99
N GLU A 169 -15.26 -6.39 4.53
CA GLU A 169 -14.54 -7.38 3.74
C GLU A 169 -13.86 -8.47 4.61
N GLY A 170 -14.06 -8.45 5.93
CA GLY A 170 -13.62 -9.50 6.84
C GLY A 170 -12.29 -9.24 7.57
N ALA A 171 -11.93 -7.97 7.77
CA ALA A 171 -10.82 -7.64 8.67
C ALA A 171 -11.12 -8.07 10.11
N GLU A 172 -10.14 -8.71 10.74
CA GLU A 172 -10.18 -9.04 12.17
C GLU A 172 -10.13 -7.74 13.00
N VAL A 173 -11.26 -7.36 13.58
CA VAL A 173 -11.44 -6.11 14.34
C VAL A 173 -10.49 -6.03 15.54
N ASP A 174 -10.31 -7.15 16.25
CA ASP A 174 -9.45 -7.27 17.43
C ASP A 174 -8.12 -7.98 17.14
N ALA A 175 -7.67 -8.00 15.88
CA ALA A 175 -6.34 -8.48 15.58
C ALA A 175 -5.31 -7.70 16.42
N THR A 176 -4.38 -8.41 17.06
CA THR A 176 -3.31 -7.77 17.82
C THR A 176 -2.00 -7.76 17.03
N ASP A 177 -1.27 -6.66 17.14
CA ASP A 177 0.11 -6.58 16.67
C ASP A 177 1.11 -7.21 17.67
N LYS A 178 2.42 -7.06 17.43
CA LYS A 178 3.46 -7.61 18.33
C LYS A 178 3.55 -6.88 19.67
N ALA A 179 3.00 -5.68 19.81
CA ALA A 179 2.88 -4.98 21.09
C ALA A 179 1.58 -5.33 21.83
N GLY A 180 0.71 -6.14 21.22
CA GLY A 180 -0.62 -6.45 21.77
C GLY A 180 -1.65 -5.35 21.47
N GLN A 181 -1.32 -4.37 20.63
CA GLN A 181 -2.23 -3.29 20.31
C GLN A 181 -3.26 -3.74 19.28
N THR A 182 -4.52 -3.35 19.48
CA THR A 182 -5.62 -3.55 18.53
C THR A 182 -5.77 -2.33 17.62
N PRO A 183 -6.47 -2.42 16.47
CA PRO A 183 -6.88 -1.27 15.68
C PRO A 183 -7.61 -0.20 16.49
N LEU A 184 -8.43 -0.60 17.47
CA LEU A 184 -9.14 0.34 18.35
C LEU A 184 -8.15 1.16 19.18
N MET A 185 -7.13 0.53 19.78
CA MET A 185 -6.07 1.26 20.49
C MET A 185 -5.33 2.24 19.57
N ASN A 186 -5.01 1.84 18.33
CA ASN A 186 -4.38 2.73 17.36
C ASN A 186 -5.25 3.94 17.02
N ALA A 187 -6.56 3.75 16.81
CA ALA A 187 -7.49 4.85 16.58
C ALA A 187 -7.50 5.83 17.76
N VAL A 188 -7.54 5.31 18.99
CA VAL A 188 -7.53 6.12 20.22
C VAL A 188 -6.23 6.89 20.41
N ILE A 189 -5.08 6.23 20.25
CA ILE A 189 -3.74 6.86 20.38
C ILE A 189 -3.55 7.96 19.33
N CYS A 190 -4.11 7.77 18.13
CA CYS A 190 -4.08 8.76 17.06
C CYS A 190 -5.23 9.79 17.12
N TYR A 191 -6.06 9.78 18.18
CA TYR A 191 -7.20 10.69 18.37
C TYR A 191 -8.29 10.61 17.28
N ASN A 192 -8.42 9.47 16.61
CA ASN A 192 -9.40 9.20 15.56
C ASN A 192 -10.72 8.70 16.15
N LYS A 193 -11.52 9.63 16.70
CA LYS A 193 -12.76 9.32 17.44
C LYS A 193 -13.76 8.56 16.59
N GLU A 194 -13.97 8.98 15.35
CA GLU A 194 -14.94 8.38 14.42
C GLU A 194 -14.59 6.92 14.13
N VAL A 195 -13.29 6.63 13.94
CA VAL A 195 -12.83 5.26 13.71
C VAL A 195 -12.94 4.41 14.97
N ALA A 196 -12.61 4.95 16.15
CA ALA A 196 -12.76 4.23 17.40
C ALA A 196 -14.22 3.84 17.67
N LEU A 197 -15.15 4.78 17.44
CA LEU A 197 -16.59 4.51 17.55
C LEU A 197 -17.09 3.53 16.48
N LEU A 198 -16.57 3.59 15.26
CA LEU A 198 -16.83 2.59 14.23
C LEU A 198 -16.40 1.19 14.69
N LEU A 199 -15.17 1.04 15.19
CA LEU A 199 -14.64 -0.24 15.64
C LEU A 199 -15.49 -0.83 16.79
N ILE A 200 -15.90 -0.01 17.77
CA ILE A 200 -16.80 -0.44 18.86
C ILE A 200 -18.15 -0.90 18.29
N ARG A 201 -18.73 -0.18 17.33
CA ARG A 201 -19.99 -0.58 16.66
C ARG A 201 -19.86 -1.92 15.92
N HIS A 202 -18.66 -2.25 15.46
CA HIS A 202 -18.35 -3.55 14.85
C HIS A 202 -17.83 -4.59 15.86
N GLY A 203 -18.04 -4.36 17.15
CA GLY A 203 -17.76 -5.35 18.20
C GLY A 203 -16.32 -5.41 18.67
N ALA A 204 -15.53 -4.35 18.48
CA ALA A 204 -14.19 -4.28 19.06
C ALA A 204 -14.24 -4.41 20.59
N ASP A 205 -13.45 -5.33 21.12
CA ASP A 205 -13.34 -5.55 22.56
C ASP A 205 -12.50 -4.44 23.22
N VAL A 206 -13.14 -3.69 24.13
CA VAL A 206 -12.52 -2.58 24.87
C VAL A 206 -11.64 -3.05 26.03
N ASP A 207 -11.74 -4.32 26.43
CA ASP A 207 -11.03 -4.91 27.56
C ASP A 207 -9.75 -5.66 27.14
N VAL A 208 -9.44 -5.72 25.84
CA VAL A 208 -8.15 -6.25 25.37
C VAL A 208 -7.01 -5.46 25.99
N GLU A 209 -6.08 -6.16 26.64
CA GLU A 209 -4.86 -5.57 27.19
C GLU A 209 -3.70 -5.73 26.20
N ASP A 210 -2.95 -4.65 26.00
CA ASP A 210 -1.67 -4.73 25.32
C ASP A 210 -0.58 -5.34 26.23
N LYS A 211 0.64 -5.49 25.71
CA LYS A 211 1.75 -6.09 26.48
C LYS A 211 2.20 -5.28 27.68
N GLU A 212 1.78 -4.03 27.81
CA GLU A 212 2.04 -3.19 28.99
C GLU A 212 0.89 -3.26 30.01
N GLY A 213 -0.17 -4.04 29.72
CA GLY A 213 -1.35 -4.18 30.57
C GLY A 213 -2.35 -3.03 30.43
N TYR A 214 -2.25 -2.21 29.38
CA TYR A 214 -3.22 -1.14 29.15
C TYR A 214 -4.33 -1.61 28.21
N THR A 215 -5.58 -1.38 28.63
CA THR A 215 -6.75 -1.45 27.74
C THR A 215 -6.88 -0.18 26.91
N VAL A 216 -7.87 -0.13 26.01
CA VAL A 216 -8.15 1.10 25.24
C VAL A 216 -8.42 2.30 26.16
N LEU A 217 -9.08 2.10 27.30
CA LEU A 217 -9.34 3.16 28.27
C LEU A 217 -8.04 3.66 28.92
N GLY A 218 -7.09 2.76 29.17
CA GLY A 218 -5.75 3.09 29.65
C GLY A 218 -5.00 4.01 28.68
N ARG A 219 -5.14 3.76 27.37
CA ARG A 219 -4.53 4.55 26.28
C ARG A 219 -5.30 5.83 25.94
N ALA A 220 -6.58 5.93 26.29
CA ALA A 220 -7.42 7.08 25.97
C ALA A 220 -7.14 8.32 26.82
N SER A 221 -7.32 9.50 26.22
CA SER A 221 -7.31 10.77 26.94
C SER A 221 -8.51 10.89 27.89
N ASN A 222 -8.37 11.71 28.94
CA ASN A 222 -9.42 11.89 29.96
C ASN A 222 -10.77 12.32 29.35
N ASP A 223 -10.74 13.14 28.31
CA ASP A 223 -11.96 13.63 27.65
C ASP A 223 -12.61 12.58 26.74
N PHE A 224 -11.85 11.59 26.26
CA PHE A 224 -12.35 10.56 25.35
C PHE A 224 -12.79 9.28 26.07
N ARG A 225 -12.24 8.99 27.26
CA ARG A 225 -12.64 7.84 28.09
C ARG A 225 -14.16 7.73 28.31
N PRO A 226 -14.90 8.80 28.71
CA PRO A 226 -16.34 8.71 28.92
C PRO A 226 -17.07 8.30 27.63
N ILE A 227 -16.66 8.83 26.48
CA ILE A 227 -17.27 8.53 25.18
C ILE A 227 -17.08 7.06 24.81
N LEU A 228 -15.90 6.49 25.06
CA LEU A 228 -15.63 5.06 24.82
C LEU A 228 -16.47 4.17 25.74
N ILE A 229 -16.60 4.53 27.02
CA ILE A 229 -17.43 3.79 27.99
C ILE A 229 -18.90 3.82 27.56
N ASP A 230 -19.43 4.98 27.20
CA ASP A 230 -20.83 5.13 26.80
C ASP A 230 -21.11 4.36 25.50
N ALA A 231 -20.19 4.41 24.54
CA ALA A 231 -20.29 3.64 23.30
C ALA A 231 -20.26 2.13 23.55
N ALA A 232 -19.37 1.64 24.41
CA ALA A 232 -19.29 0.21 24.76
C ALA A 232 -20.54 -0.27 25.49
N LYS A 233 -21.09 0.53 26.42
CA LYS A 233 -22.34 0.19 27.13
C LYS A 233 -23.53 0.11 26.19
N ALA A 234 -23.65 1.06 25.25
CA ALA A 234 -24.74 1.07 24.29
C ALA A 234 -24.80 -0.22 23.44
N MET A 235 -23.66 -0.87 23.20
CA MET A 235 -23.58 -2.16 22.49
C MET A 235 -24.02 -3.38 23.33
N LEU A 236 -24.00 -3.28 24.67
CA LEU A 236 -24.45 -4.34 25.58
C LEU A 236 -25.95 -4.26 25.88
N GLU A 237 -26.54 -3.07 25.73
CA GLU A 237 -27.93 -2.78 26.08
C GLU A 237 -28.92 -2.89 24.90
N GLY A 238 -28.43 -3.03 23.66
CA GLY A 238 -29.23 -3.14 22.43
C GLY A 238 -29.30 -4.55 21.87
#